data_AF-A0A2H9LBU8-F1
#
_entry.id   AF-A0A2H9LBU8-F1
#
_cell.length_a   1.000
_cell.length_b   1.000
_cell.length_c   1.000
_cell.angle_alpha   90.00
_cell.angle_beta   90.00
_cell.angle_gamma   90.00
#
_symmetry.space_group_name_H-M   'P 1'
#
loop_
_entity.id
_entity.type
_entity.pdbx_description
1 polymer ?
#
loop_
_entity_poly.entity_id
_entity_poly.type
_entity_poly.pdbx_seq_one_letter_code
_entity_poly.pdbx_strand_id
1 'polypeptide(L)'
;MPTTGKRDISTILRSHEAKVDFVLRAMRALASREPSGMVEIEDIADIAEKVGLTKEAIQEIIKSEKEAGRIYEPKPGIVCFAAPPERTKP
;
A
#
# COMPACT_ATOMS: atom_id res chain seq x y z
N MET A 1 -10.28 -2.19 -39.70
CA MET A 1 -10.76 -1.44 -38.52
C MET A 1 -10.29 -2.18 -37.29
N PRO A 2 -9.35 -1.67 -36.47
CA PRO A 2 -8.93 -2.38 -35.26
C PRO A 2 -9.95 -2.15 -34.14
N THR A 3 -10.27 -3.23 -33.45
CA THR A 3 -11.34 -3.35 -32.45
C THR A 3 -11.01 -2.59 -31.18
N THR A 4 -11.68 -1.46 -30.95
CA THR A 4 -11.85 -0.84 -29.63
C THR A 4 -12.60 -1.82 -28.74
N GLY A 5 -12.02 -2.32 -27.64
CA GLY A 5 -12.85 -3.07 -26.67
C GLY A 5 -12.17 -4.00 -25.66
N LYS A 6 -10.85 -4.15 -25.65
CA LYS A 6 -10.16 -4.84 -24.56
C LYS A 6 -8.94 -4.02 -24.18
N ARG A 7 -9.13 -2.99 -23.33
CA ARG A 7 -7.99 -2.54 -22.53
C ARG A 7 -7.66 -3.72 -21.64
N ASP A 8 -6.57 -4.39 -21.99
CA ASP A 8 -6.10 -5.63 -21.42
C ASP A 8 -6.34 -5.68 -19.91
N ILE A 9 -7.28 -6.53 -19.49
CA ILE A 9 -7.58 -6.75 -18.06
C ILE A 9 -6.30 -7.14 -17.32
N SER A 10 -5.39 -7.84 -18.01
CA SER A 10 -4.02 -8.15 -17.57
C SER A 10 -3.21 -6.88 -17.24
N THR A 11 -3.28 -5.83 -18.05
CA THR A 11 -2.58 -4.55 -17.84
C THR A 11 -3.18 -3.78 -16.67
N ILE A 12 -4.50 -3.84 -16.51
CA ILE A 12 -5.22 -3.20 -15.40
C ILE A 12 -4.85 -3.89 -14.07
N LEU A 13 -4.91 -5.23 -14.03
CA LEU A 13 -4.53 -6.03 -12.88
C LEU A 13 -3.05 -5.83 -12.51
N ARG A 14 -2.16 -5.81 -13.50
CA ARG A 14 -0.72 -5.56 -13.29
C ARG A 14 -0.46 -4.15 -12.75
N SER A 15 -1.22 -3.17 -13.22
CA SER A 15 -1.14 -1.79 -12.71
C SER A 15 -1.67 -1.69 -11.28
N HIS A 16 -2.71 -2.46 -10.93
CA HIS A 16 -3.24 -2.53 -9.58
C HIS A 16 -2.25 -3.21 -8.62
N GLU A 17 -1.67 -4.36 -9.01
CA GLU A 17 -0.62 -5.04 -8.22
C GLU A 17 0.59 -4.14 -7.99
N ALA A 18 1.04 -3.39 -9.01
CA ALA A 18 2.15 -2.46 -8.86
C ALA A 18 1.85 -1.31 -7.86
N LYS A 19 0.60 -0.84 -7.82
CA LYS A 19 0.15 0.18 -6.85
C LYS A 19 0.14 -0.37 -5.43
N VAL A 20 -0.39 -1.58 -5.24
CA VAL A 20 -0.40 -2.27 -3.95
C VAL A 20 1.03 -2.52 -3.46
N ASP A 21 1.90 -3.04 -4.32
CA ASP A 21 3.32 -3.27 -4.00
C ASP A 21 4.00 -1.96 -3.57
N PHE A 22 3.79 -0.88 -4.33
CA PHE A 22 4.36 0.42 -4.00
C PHE A 22 3.93 0.92 -2.62
N VAL A 23 2.62 0.87 -2.32
CA VAL A 23 2.06 1.30 -1.03
C VAL A 23 2.63 0.46 0.12
N LEU A 24 2.67 -0.86 -0.03
CA LEU A 24 3.23 -1.76 0.98
C LEU A 24 4.73 -1.52 1.19
N ARG A 25 5.47 -1.25 0.13
CA ARG A 25 6.91 -0.98 0.18
C ARG A 25 7.20 0.38 0.83
N ALA A 26 6.42 1.41 0.53
CA ALA A 26 6.48 2.70 1.20
C ALA A 26 6.19 2.56 2.69
N MET A 27 5.12 1.85 3.03
CA MET A 27 4.75 1.57 4.42
C MET A 27 5.85 0.80 5.15
N ARG A 28 6.46 -0.23 4.53
CA ARG A 28 7.58 -0.98 5.12
C ARG A 28 8.82 -0.11 5.31
N ALA A 29 9.11 0.77 4.37
CA ALA A 29 10.23 1.72 4.48
C ALA A 29 10.02 2.70 5.64
N LEU A 30 8.80 3.22 5.83
CA LEU A 30 8.44 4.07 6.95
C LEU A 30 8.48 3.32 8.29
N ALA A 31 7.87 2.14 8.34
CA ALA A 31 7.86 1.27 9.52
C ALA A 31 9.27 0.81 9.95
N SER A 32 10.21 0.69 9.01
CA SER A 32 11.60 0.34 9.34
C SER A 32 12.38 1.49 9.98
N ARG A 33 11.90 2.73 9.83
CA ARG A 33 12.52 3.94 10.42
C ARG A 33 11.94 4.25 11.80
N GLU A 34 10.68 3.87 12.02
CA GLU A 34 9.98 4.02 13.29
C GLU A 34 10.15 2.76 14.16
N PRO A 35 10.79 2.82 15.34
CA PRO A 35 11.00 1.64 16.19
C PRO A 35 9.69 1.01 16.66
N SER A 36 8.60 1.78 16.69
CA SER A 36 7.25 1.34 17.04
C SER A 36 6.53 0.63 15.88
N GLY A 37 7.05 0.69 14.65
CA GLY A 37 6.38 0.20 13.44
C GLY A 37 5.09 0.94 13.10
N MET A 38 4.85 2.10 13.73
CA MET A 38 3.70 2.97 13.50
C MET A 38 3.97 3.83 12.28
N VAL A 39 3.04 3.83 11.33
CA VAL A 39 3.15 4.60 10.09
C VAL A 39 1.92 5.45 9.92
N GLU A 40 2.11 6.74 9.67
CA GLU A 40 1.00 7.65 9.38
C GLU A 40 0.50 7.42 7.95
N ILE A 41 -0.81 7.36 7.78
CA ILE A 41 -1.43 7.22 6.45
C ILE A 41 -1.10 8.46 5.59
N GLU A 42 -0.92 9.62 6.22
CA GLU A 42 -0.51 10.85 5.51
C GLU A 42 0.90 10.74 4.92
N ASP A 43 1.86 10.14 5.62
CA ASP A 43 3.20 9.91 5.06
C ASP A 43 3.17 8.96 3.86
N ILE A 44 2.34 7.90 3.95
CA ILE A 44 2.14 6.98 2.82
C ILE A 44 1.50 7.73 1.65
N ALA A 45 0.53 8.61 1.93
CA ALA A 45 -0.13 9.44 0.93
C ALA A 45 0.86 10.39 0.23
N ASP A 46 1.72 11.09 0.97
CA ASP A 46 2.71 12.01 0.41
C ASP A 46 3.68 11.29 -0.55
N ILE A 47 4.15 10.08 -0.19
CA ILE A 47 5.03 9.28 -1.05
C ILE A 47 4.30 8.79 -2.30
N ALA A 48 3.05 8.39 -2.16
CA ALA A 48 2.24 7.85 -3.24
C ALA A 48 1.73 8.94 -4.20
N GLU A 49 1.41 10.13 -3.72
CA GLU A 49 1.04 11.28 -4.55
C GLU A 49 2.19 11.69 -5.49
N LYS A 50 3.45 11.58 -5.02
CA LYS A 50 4.65 11.82 -5.86
C LYS A 50 4.77 10.89 -7.06
N VAL A 51 4.13 9.72 -7.04
CA VAL A 51 4.09 8.76 -8.16
C VAL A 51 2.73 8.73 -8.87
N GLY A 52 1.83 9.66 -8.54
CA GLY A 52 0.53 9.81 -9.19
C GLY A 52 -0.58 8.90 -8.66
N LEU A 53 -0.44 8.36 -7.45
CA LEU A 53 -1.51 7.65 -6.75
C LEU A 53 -2.44 8.66 -6.06
N THR A 54 -3.75 8.45 -6.19
CA THR A 54 -4.75 9.26 -5.48
C THR A 54 -4.93 8.75 -4.04
N LYS A 55 -5.28 9.67 -3.14
CA LYS A 55 -5.60 9.35 -1.75
C LYS A 55 -6.68 8.26 -1.62
N GLU A 56 -7.67 8.28 -2.51
CA GLU A 56 -8.74 7.27 -2.57
C GLU A 56 -8.20 5.86 -2.85
N ALA A 57 -7.30 5.72 -3.83
CA ALA A 57 -6.69 4.44 -4.16
C ALA A 57 -5.86 3.89 -2.98
N ILE A 58 -5.17 4.77 -2.27
CA ILE A 58 -4.37 4.40 -1.09
C ILE A 58 -5.28 3.94 0.05
N GLN A 59 -6.39 4.65 0.29
CA GLN A 59 -7.39 4.25 1.28
C GLN A 59 -8.01 2.89 0.96
N GLU A 60 -8.31 2.61 -0.31
CA GLU A 60 -8.83 1.32 -0.75
C GLU A 60 -7.82 0.19 -0.55
N ILE A 61 -6.53 0.44 -0.85
CA ILE A 61 -5.44 -0.52 -0.63
C ILE A 61 -5.26 -0.79 0.87
N ILE A 62 -5.18 0.26 1.69
CA ILE A 62 -5.03 0.13 3.15
C ILE A 62 -6.23 -0.62 3.73
N LYS A 63 -7.46 -0.30 3.30
CA LYS A 63 -8.65 -1.01 3.73
C LYS A 63 -8.57 -2.50 3.36
N SER A 64 -8.22 -2.82 2.13
CA SER A 64 -8.05 -4.21 1.66
C SER A 64 -7.01 -4.97 2.48
N GLU A 65 -5.87 -4.34 2.81
CA GLU A 65 -4.82 -4.97 3.60
C GLU A 65 -5.21 -5.12 5.09
N LYS A 66 -6.06 -4.22 5.62
CA LYS A 66 -6.68 -4.37 6.95
C LYS A 66 -7.65 -5.55 6.97
N GLU A 67 -8.49 -5.68 5.94
CA GLU A 67 -9.42 -6.81 5.79
C GLU A 67 -8.69 -8.14 5.59
N ALA A 68 -7.54 -8.13 4.92
CA ALA A 68 -6.65 -9.28 4.79
C ALA A 68 -5.89 -9.63 6.08
N GLY A 69 -6.01 -8.83 7.15
CA GLY A 69 -5.35 -9.05 8.42
C GLY A 69 -3.83 -8.84 8.40
N ARG A 70 -3.30 -8.17 7.37
CA ARG A 70 -1.86 -7.91 7.22
C ARG A 70 -1.41 -6.65 7.95
N ILE A 71 -2.31 -5.69 8.07
CA ILE A 71 -2.11 -4.45 8.80
C ILE A 71 -3.28 -4.19 9.73
N TYR A 72 -3.05 -3.39 10.77
CA TYR A 72 -4.10 -2.93 11.68
C TYR A 72 -3.90 -1.45 11.97
N GLU A 73 -4.99 -0.80 12.38
CA GLU A 73 -5.01 0.62 12.71
C GLU A 73 -5.16 0.79 14.22
N PRO A 74 -4.05 0.94 14.98
CA PRO A 74 -4.13 1.16 16.43
C PRO A 74 -4.81 2.49 16.79
N LYS A 75 -4.73 3.49 15.90
CA LYS A 75 -5.31 4.82 16.06
C LYS A 75 -5.76 5.35 14.70
N PRO A 76 -6.83 6.17 14.64
CA PRO A 76 -7.26 6.76 13.39
C PRO A 76 -6.10 7.51 12.72
N GLY A 77 -5.81 7.16 11.47
CA GLY A 77 -4.70 7.74 10.70
C GLY A 77 -3.33 7.08 10.89
N ILE A 78 -3.19 6.10 11.78
CA ILE A 78 -1.93 5.38 12.02
C ILE A 78 -2.13 3.89 11.79
N VAL A 79 -1.26 3.29 10.98
CA VAL A 79 -1.30 1.89 10.57
C VAL A 79 0.00 1.18 10.92
N CYS A 80 -0.13 -0.09 11.34
CA CYS A 80 0.98 -0.96 11.70
C CYS A 80 0.84 -2.31 10.97
N PHE A 81 1.96 -2.98 10.70
CA PHE A 81 1.93 -4.37 10.24
C PHE A 81 1.50 -5.31 11.37
N ALA A 82 0.54 -6.19 11.09
CA ALA A 82 -0.01 -7.14 12.05
C ALA A 82 0.99 -8.24 12.44
N ALA A 83 1.84 -8.64 11.51
CA ALA A 83 3.06 -9.38 11.81
C ALA A 83 4.22 -8.38 11.84
N PRO A 84 5.14 -8.44 12.83
CA PRO A 84 6.41 -7.73 12.69
C PRO A 84 7.01 -8.16 11.36
N PRO A 85 7.53 -7.24 10.52
CA PRO A 85 8.20 -7.63 9.29
C PRO A 85 9.26 -8.63 9.74
N GLU A 86 9.16 -9.87 9.27
CA GLU A 86 10.07 -10.93 9.69
C GLU A 86 11.47 -10.33 9.65
N ARG A 87 12.11 -10.24 10.82
CA ARG A 87 13.55 -10.04 10.85
C ARG A 87 14.07 -11.29 10.17
N THR A 88 14.22 -11.25 8.84
CA THR A 88 14.99 -12.22 8.10
C THR A 88 16.39 -12.08 8.67
N LYS A 89 16.64 -12.85 9.71
CA LYS A 89 17.93 -12.96 10.36
C LYS A 89 18.87 -13.49 9.26
N PRO A 90 19.99 -12.82 8.99
CA PRO A 90 20.97 -13.31 8.02
C PRO A 90 21.51 -14.69 8.42
#